data_AF-A0A7J6H567-F1
#
_entry.id   AF-A0A7J6H567-F1
#
_cell.length_a   1.000
_cell.length_b   1.000
_cell.length_c   1.000
_cell.angle_alpha   90.00
_cell.angle_beta   90.00
_cell.angle_gamma   90.00
#
_symmetry.space_group_name_H-M   'P 1'
#
loop_
_entity.id
_entity.type
_entity.pdbx_description
1 polymer ?
#
loop_
_entity_poly.entity_id
_entity_poly.type
_entity_poly.pdbx_seq_one_letter_code
_entity_poly.pdbx_strand_id
1 'polypeptide(L)'
;MCSALERNYLEKRNRRSVAISFTEYTCPEQPDSIQCGFYNMRFIKSFMTENNPTRKLETEFKRNISSSYTNKKINEIRDEWAKYVMQMMAAGK
;
A
#
# COMPACT_ATOMS: atom_id res chain seq x y z
N MET A 1 -41.94 6.64 24.29
CA MET A 1 -40.71 6.46 25.10
C MET A 1 -39.85 5.42 24.39
N CYS A 2 -38.67 5.77 23.87
CA CYS A 2 -37.78 4.75 23.30
C CYS A 2 -37.28 3.82 24.40
N SER A 3 -37.46 2.52 24.18
CA SER A 3 -37.00 1.45 25.06
C SER A 3 -35.47 1.50 25.26
N ALA A 4 -34.99 0.94 26.37
CA ALA A 4 -33.54 0.81 26.61
C ALA A 4 -32.85 0.01 25.49
N LEU A 5 -33.58 -0.91 24.85
CA LEU A 5 -33.12 -1.67 23.70
C LEU A 5 -32.91 -0.77 22.48
N GLU A 6 -33.88 0.07 22.13
CA GLU A 6 -33.78 1.03 21.02
C GLU A 6 -32.63 2.02 21.22
N ARG A 7 -32.41 2.49 22.46
CA ARG A 7 -31.25 3.31 22.80
C ARG A 7 -29.93 2.57 22.58
N ASN A 8 -29.83 1.31 23.00
CA ASN A 8 -28.62 0.50 22.77
C ASN A 8 -28.36 0.23 21.28
N TYR A 9 -29.42 0.00 20.49
CA TYR A 9 -29.32 -0.18 19.04
C TYR A 9 -28.85 1.10 18.33
N LEU A 10 -29.38 2.27 18.71
CA LEU A 10 -28.97 3.56 18.18
C LEU A 10 -27.53 3.92 18.58
N GLU A 11 -27.14 3.66 19.83
CA GLU A 11 -25.76 3.86 20.30
C GLU A 11 -24.77 2.94 19.57
N LYS A 12 -25.13 1.66 19.35
CA LYS A 12 -24.30 0.74 18.55
C LYS A 12 -24.19 1.17 17.08
N ARG A 13 -25.25 1.74 16.51
CA ARG A 13 -25.24 2.28 15.14
C ARG A 13 -24.38 3.55 15.04
N ASN A 14 -24.46 4.45 16.02
CA ASN A 14 -23.59 5.64 16.11
C ASN A 14 -22.12 5.30 16.37
N ARG A 15 -21.83 4.23 17.12
CA ARG A 15 -20.45 3.71 17.27
C ARG A 15 -19.91 3.07 15.99
N ARG A 16 -20.79 2.65 15.06
CA ARG A 16 -20.42 2.09 13.75
C ARG A 16 -20.29 3.15 12.65
N SER A 17 -20.63 4.41 12.91
CA SER A 17 -20.54 5.49 11.93
C SER A 17 -19.28 6.36 12.13
N VAL A 18 -18.14 5.74 12.43
CA VAL A 18 -16.86 6.45 12.32
C VAL A 18 -16.71 6.83 10.85
N ALA A 19 -16.66 8.13 10.57
CA ALA A 19 -16.46 8.62 9.22
C ALA A 19 -15.10 8.11 8.71
N ILE A 20 -15.13 7.20 7.73
CA ILE A 20 -13.92 6.73 7.07
C ILE A 20 -13.48 7.84 6.10
N SER A 21 -12.36 8.48 6.40
CA SER A 21 -11.72 9.42 5.48
C SER A 21 -10.79 8.66 4.53
N PHE A 22 -11.03 8.79 3.24
CA PHE A 22 -10.08 8.36 2.21
C PHE A 22 -9.22 9.55 1.82
N THR A 23 -7.90 9.35 1.80
CA THR A 23 -6.93 10.34 1.31
C THR A 23 -6.26 9.78 0.08
N GLU A 24 -6.38 10.48 -1.03
CA GLU A 24 -5.71 10.14 -2.29
C GLU A 24 -4.29 10.69 -2.30
N TYR A 25 -3.36 9.90 -2.82
CA TYR A 25 -1.96 10.25 -2.98
C TYR A 25 -1.52 9.96 -4.41
N THR A 26 -0.58 10.73 -4.93
CA THR A 26 -0.01 10.51 -6.27
C THR A 26 1.20 9.59 -6.17
N CYS A 27 1.19 8.49 -6.92
CA CYS A 27 2.26 7.51 -6.95
C CYS A 27 3.04 7.57 -8.29
N PRO A 28 4.31 7.14 -8.31
CA PRO A 28 5.09 7.02 -9.54
C PRO A 28 4.36 6.19 -10.60
N GLU A 29 4.14 6.80 -11.75
CA GLU A 29 3.44 6.17 -12.87
C GLU A 29 4.41 5.27 -13.65
N GLN A 30 3.95 4.07 -14.01
CA GLN A 30 4.71 3.19 -14.89
C GLN A 30 4.61 3.67 -16.35
N PRO A 31 5.67 3.52 -17.16
CA PRO A 31 5.66 3.97 -18.54
C PRO A 31 4.92 3.00 -19.49
N ASP A 32 4.64 1.78 -19.04
CA ASP A 32 4.05 0.70 -19.83
C ASP A 32 2.93 -0.01 -19.05
N SER A 33 2.26 -0.97 -19.69
CA SER A 33 1.16 -1.75 -19.08
C SER A 33 1.60 -3.05 -18.40
N ILE A 34 2.90 -3.35 -18.35
CA ILE A 34 3.44 -4.66 -18.00
C ILE A 34 4.10 -4.65 -16.62
N GLN A 35 4.56 -3.48 -16.15
CA GLN A 35 5.39 -3.38 -14.94
C GLN A 35 4.60 -3.20 -13.62
N CYS A 36 3.26 -3.22 -13.67
CA CYS A 36 2.42 -2.82 -12.55
C CYS A 36 2.67 -3.66 -11.30
N GLY A 37 2.89 -4.97 -11.47
CA GLY A 37 3.23 -5.88 -10.37
C GLY A 37 4.53 -5.48 -9.67
N PHE A 38 5.57 -5.11 -10.41
CA PHE A 38 6.85 -4.71 -9.85
C PHE A 38 6.79 -3.33 -9.17
N TYR A 39 5.97 -2.42 -9.70
CA TYR A 39 5.67 -1.14 -9.04
C TYR A 39 5.00 -1.36 -7.69
N ASN A 40 3.98 -2.23 -7.64
CA ASN A 40 3.30 -2.59 -6.38
C ASN A 40 4.26 -3.24 -5.37
N MET A 41 5.10 -4.17 -5.81
CA MET A 41 6.09 -4.80 -4.94
C MET A 41 7.10 -3.80 -4.39
N ARG A 42 7.59 -2.89 -5.24
CA ARG A 42 8.48 -1.80 -4.80
C ARG A 42 7.79 -0.89 -3.79
N PHE A 43 6.53 -0.54 -4.06
CA PHE A 43 5.71 0.27 -3.17
C PHE A 43 5.60 -0.43 -1.83
N ILE A 44 5.07 -1.66 -1.76
CA ILE A 44 4.93 -2.45 -0.53
C ILE A 44 6.25 -2.55 0.23
N LYS A 45 7.35 -2.91 -0.44
CA LYS A 45 8.67 -2.99 0.19
C LYS A 45 9.06 -1.67 0.87
N SER A 46 8.75 -0.54 0.23
CA SER A 46 9.05 0.79 0.77
C SER A 46 8.27 1.14 2.04
N PHE A 47 7.07 0.57 2.24
CA PHE A 47 6.28 0.72 3.48
C PHE A 47 6.80 -0.21 4.58
N MET A 48 7.17 -1.44 4.21
CA MET A 48 7.62 -2.46 5.16
C MET A 48 8.99 -2.12 5.79
N THR A 49 9.79 -1.26 5.16
CA THR A 49 11.09 -0.83 5.69
C THR A 49 11.03 0.45 6.55
N GLU A 50 9.86 1.07 6.72
CA GLU A 50 9.70 2.31 7.48
C GLU A 50 9.03 2.06 8.84
N ASN A 51 9.55 2.69 9.90
CA ASN A 51 8.92 2.62 11.22
C ASN A 51 7.54 3.30 11.26
N ASN A 52 7.34 4.33 10.43
CA ASN A 52 6.04 4.98 10.26
C ASN A 52 5.70 5.07 8.76
N PRO A 53 4.92 4.11 8.22
CA PRO A 53 4.67 4.04 6.79
C PRO A 53 3.80 5.19 6.25
N THR A 54 2.95 5.79 7.10
CA THR A 54 2.11 6.94 6.68
C THR A 54 2.95 8.20 6.46
N ARG A 55 4.09 8.34 7.14
CA ARG A 55 5.04 9.43 6.89
C ARG A 55 5.47 9.46 5.42
N LYS A 56 5.69 8.29 4.82
CA LYS A 56 6.11 8.17 3.42
C LYS A 56 5.04 8.69 2.45
N LEU A 57 3.77 8.40 2.73
CA LEU A 57 2.62 8.97 2.02
C LEU A 57 2.61 10.50 2.09
N GLU A 58 2.87 11.05 3.28
CA GLU A 58 2.82 12.49 3.49
C GLU A 58 4.03 13.27 2.96
N THR A 59 5.22 12.66 2.93
CA THR A 59 6.46 13.36 2.54
C THR A 59 6.87 13.10 1.11
N GLU A 60 6.76 11.84 0.65
CA GLU A 60 7.13 11.41 -0.70
C GLU A 60 5.91 11.59 -1.62
N PHE A 61 4.78 10.95 -1.31
CA PHE A 61 3.67 10.85 -2.27
C PHE A 61 2.71 12.05 -2.30
N LYS A 62 2.73 12.97 -1.31
CA LYS A 62 2.01 14.27 -1.40
C LYS A 62 2.71 15.27 -2.32
N ARG A 63 4.03 15.16 -2.51
CA ARG A 63 4.83 16.14 -3.27
C ARG A 63 4.96 15.73 -4.73
N ASN A 64 3.86 15.77 -5.49
CA ASN A 64 3.82 15.67 -6.97
C ASN A 64 5.00 14.86 -7.57
N ILE A 65 5.20 13.62 -7.12
CA ILE A 65 6.22 12.74 -7.71
C ILE A 65 5.63 12.26 -9.02
N SER A 66 5.74 13.09 -10.06
CA SER A 66 5.40 12.72 -11.44
C SER A 66 6.50 11.90 -12.10
N SER A 67 7.62 11.64 -11.41
CA SER A 67 8.71 10.86 -11.97
C SER A 67 8.48 9.36 -11.74
N SER A 68 8.31 8.66 -12.86
CA SER A 68 8.34 7.21 -12.96
C SER A 68 9.58 6.62 -12.26
N TYR A 69 9.48 5.39 -11.73
CA TYR A 69 10.67 4.70 -11.26
C TYR A 69 11.59 4.39 -12.45
N THR A 70 12.89 4.57 -12.27
CA THR A 70 13.86 4.19 -13.29
C THR A 70 13.85 2.68 -13.51
N ASN A 71 14.13 2.24 -14.74
CA ASN A 71 14.23 0.81 -15.06
C ASN A 71 15.22 0.07 -14.13
N LYS A 72 16.30 0.74 -13.71
CA LYS A 72 17.24 0.19 -12.72
C LYS A 72 16.55 -0.18 -11.41
N LYS A 73 15.75 0.73 -10.85
CA LYS A 73 14.99 0.53 -9.60
C LYS A 73 13.97 -0.60 -9.71
N ILE A 74 13.41 -0.81 -10.89
CA ILE A 74 12.47 -1.91 -11.14
C ILE A 74 13.22 -3.24 -11.32
N ASN A 75 14.36 -3.24 -12.03
CA ASN A 75 15.20 -4.42 -12.19
C ASN A 75 15.74 -4.95 -10.86
N GLU A 76 16.12 -4.07 -9.93
CA GLU A 76 16.51 -4.48 -8.57
C GLU A 76 15.42 -5.33 -7.89
N ILE A 77 14.14 -4.95 -8.02
CA ILE A 77 13.02 -5.71 -7.46
C ILE A 77 12.80 -7.03 -8.21
N ARG A 78 12.97 -7.03 -9.54
CA ARG A 78 12.88 -8.24 -10.37
C ARG A 78 13.92 -9.26 -9.95
N ASP A 79 15.16 -8.84 -9.82
CA ASP A 79 16.30 -9.71 -9.53
C ASP A 79 16.21 -10.28 -8.11
N GLU A 80 15.83 -9.45 -7.13
CA GLU A 80 15.60 -9.90 -5.76
C GLU A 80 14.48 -10.95 -5.69
N TRP A 81 13.37 -10.71 -6.37
CA TRP A 81 12.24 -11.65 -6.38
C TRP A 81 12.59 -12.94 -7.10
N ALA A 82 13.24 -12.86 -8.27
CA ALA A 82 13.70 -14.02 -9.00
C ALA A 82 14.66 -14.86 -8.15
N LYS A 83 15.60 -14.21 -7.45
CA LYS A 83 16.52 -14.89 -6.52
C LYS A 83 15.77 -15.60 -5.39
N TYR A 84 14.81 -14.92 -4.77
CA TYR A 84 13.99 -15.51 -3.71
C TYR A 84 13.23 -16.75 -4.21
N VAL A 85 12.55 -16.66 -5.35
CA VAL A 85 11.81 -17.78 -5.94
C VAL A 85 12.74 -18.93 -6.32
N MET A 86 13.90 -18.65 -6.92
CA MET A 86 14.90 -19.68 -7.23
C MET A 86 15.39 -20.42 -5.98
N GLN A 87 15.62 -19.70 -4.89
CA GLN A 87 16.01 -20.32 -3.61
C GLN A 87 14.89 -21.20 -3.04
N MET A 88 13.63 -20.77 -3.15
CA MET A 88 12.48 -21.55 -2.72
C MET A 88 12.34 -22.85 -3.54
N MET A 89 12.43 -22.75 -4.87
CA MET A 89 12.39 -23.91 -5.76
C MET A 89 13.53 -24.89 -5.48
N ALA A 90 14.76 -24.38 -5.28
CA ALA A 90 15.91 -25.22 -4.94
C ALA A 90 15.76 -25.90 -3.56
N ALA A 91 15.05 -25.26 -2.63
CA ALA A 91 14.74 -25.83 -1.32
C ALA A 91 13.57 -26.84 -1.34
N GLY A 92 12.97 -27.10 -2.51
CA GLY A 92 11.83 -28.02 -2.66
C GLY A 92 10.57 -27.56 -1.91
N LYS A 93 10.42 -26.25 -1.73
CA LYS A 93 9.29 -25.62 -1.05
C LYS A 93 8.29 -25.02 -2.04
#